data_AF-A0A7K1E204-F1
#
_entry.id   AF-A0A7K1E204-F1
#
_cell.length_a   1.000
_cell.length_b   1.000
_cell.length_c   1.000
_cell.angle_alpha   90.00
_cell.angle_beta   90.00
_cell.angle_gamma   90.00
#
_symmetry.space_group_name_H-M   'P 1'
#
loop_
_entity.id
_entity.type
_entity.pdbx_description
1 polymer ?
#
loop_
_entity_poly.entity_id
_entity_poly.type
_entity_poly.pdbx_seq_one_letter_code
_entity_poly.pdbx_strand_id
1 'polypeptide(L)'
;MVTARQNFQGSARPTSSRQAAYTARNRAALVSAAQEVLSEFGTNGTVEQLVAQAQISPATIYNYFENKDALLKEALNQIWHDWVLWAYDGKRPGESFGDMIDVCRKLFRVG
;
A
#
# COMPACT_ATOMS: atom_id res chain seq x y z
N MET A 1 -61.88 7.14 11.46
CA MET A 1 -61.20 8.34 10.92
C MET A 1 -60.14 8.79 11.93
N VAL A 2 -59.04 9.38 11.44
CA VAL A 2 -57.82 9.86 12.15
C VAL A 2 -56.62 8.88 12.15
N THR A 3 -55.98 8.86 10.97
CA THR A 3 -54.55 9.07 10.67
C THR A 3 -53.46 8.56 11.63
N ALA A 4 -52.60 7.65 11.13
CA ALA A 4 -51.24 7.47 11.62
C ALA A 4 -50.24 7.73 10.48
N ARG A 5 -49.32 8.66 10.79
CA ARG A 5 -48.31 9.30 9.95
C ARG A 5 -47.36 8.32 9.26
N GLN A 6 -47.03 8.65 8.02
CA GLN A 6 -45.85 8.20 7.29
C GLN A 6 -44.58 8.49 8.11
N ASN A 7 -43.70 7.49 8.27
CA ASN A 7 -42.33 7.69 8.73
C ASN A 7 -41.41 7.63 7.51
N PHE A 8 -41.00 8.81 7.02
CA PHE A 8 -39.86 8.96 6.12
C PHE A 8 -38.58 8.69 6.92
N GLN A 9 -37.94 7.55 6.69
CA GLN A 9 -36.54 7.37 7.09
C GLN A 9 -35.66 7.87 5.95
N GLY A 10 -35.05 9.04 6.19
CA GLY A 10 -34.03 9.62 5.33
C GLY A 10 -32.83 8.67 5.19
N SER A 11 -32.43 8.44 3.95
CA SER A 11 -31.22 7.77 3.54
C SER A 11 -29.97 8.43 4.14
N ALA A 12 -29.29 7.72 5.06
CA ALA A 12 -27.92 8.05 5.45
C ALA A 12 -26.97 7.82 4.25
N ARG A 13 -26.05 8.79 4.03
CA ARG A 13 -25.49 9.18 2.72
C ARG A 13 -24.30 8.33 2.20
N PRO A 14 -24.10 8.30 0.86
CA PRO A 14 -22.94 7.72 0.15
C PRO A 14 -21.61 8.50 0.32
N THR A 15 -21.38 9.13 1.48
CA THR A 15 -20.18 9.95 1.75
C THR A 15 -19.06 9.15 2.37
N SER A 16 -19.39 8.16 3.21
CA SER A 16 -18.41 7.29 3.89
C SER A 16 -17.61 6.44 2.92
N SER A 17 -18.26 5.91 1.88
CA SER A 17 -17.60 5.09 0.85
C SER A 17 -16.62 5.90 -0.01
N ARG A 18 -16.99 7.13 -0.39
CA ARG A 18 -16.09 8.03 -1.13
C ARG A 18 -14.89 8.45 -0.30
N GLN A 19 -15.11 8.76 0.98
CA GLN A 19 -14.03 9.10 1.90
C GLN A 19 -13.08 7.92 2.10
N ALA A 20 -13.60 6.70 2.32
CA ALA A 20 -12.77 5.50 2.45
C ALA A 20 -11.95 5.23 1.19
N ALA A 21 -12.56 5.37 0.00
CA ALA A 21 -11.85 5.21 -1.27
C ALA A 21 -10.75 6.27 -1.46
N TYR A 22 -11.01 7.53 -1.07
CA TYR A 22 -10.00 8.60 -1.10
C TYR A 22 -8.82 8.29 -0.17
N THR A 23 -9.11 7.92 1.07
CA THR A 23 -8.12 7.52 2.09
C THR A 23 -7.25 6.35 1.58
N ALA A 24 -7.87 5.33 0.99
CA ALA A 24 -7.17 4.17 0.44
C ALA A 24 -6.25 4.54 -0.75
N ARG A 25 -6.73 5.38 -1.68
CA ARG A 25 -5.93 5.84 -2.83
C ARG A 25 -4.72 6.65 -2.39
N ASN A 26 -4.89 7.59 -1.46
CA ASN A 26 -3.77 8.40 -0.98
C ASN A 26 -2.74 7.54 -0.25
N ARG A 27 -3.20 6.56 0.54
CA ARG A 27 -2.30 5.62 1.20
C ARG A 27 -1.51 4.79 0.19
N ALA A 28 -2.16 4.28 -0.86
CA ALA A 28 -1.50 3.54 -1.93
C ALA A 28 -0.47 4.40 -2.69
N ALA A 29 -0.80 5.66 -2.99
CA ALA A 29 0.12 6.59 -3.65
C ALA A 29 1.39 6.84 -2.81
N LEU A 30 1.25 7.00 -1.49
CA LEU A 30 2.40 7.14 -0.58
C LEU A 30 3.29 5.89 -0.59
N VAL A 31 2.70 4.70 -0.55
CA VAL A 31 3.46 3.45 -0.62
C VAL A 31 4.20 3.32 -1.95
N SER A 32 3.53 3.61 -3.07
CA SER A 32 4.15 3.58 -4.40
C SER A 32 5.34 4.55 -4.49
N ALA A 33 5.17 5.79 -4.02
CA ALA A 33 6.26 6.76 -3.98
C ALA A 33 7.43 6.29 -3.10
N ALA A 34 7.13 5.64 -1.97
CA ALA A 34 8.15 5.08 -1.10
C ALA A 34 8.92 3.91 -1.74
N GLN A 35 8.30 3.14 -2.62
CA GLN A 35 8.99 2.10 -3.39
C GLN A 35 10.00 2.71 -4.36
N GLU A 36 9.65 3.80 -5.05
CA GLU A 36 10.59 4.51 -5.93
C GLU A 36 11.72 5.19 -5.14
N VAL A 37 11.39 5.84 -4.02
CA VAL A 37 12.42 6.45 -3.16
C VAL A 37 13.38 5.40 -2.60
N LEU A 38 12.88 4.21 -2.24
CA LEU A 38 13.74 3.10 -1.79
C LEU A 38 14.66 2.60 -2.88
N SER A 39 14.18 2.48 -4.12
CA SER A 39 15.00 1.97 -5.22
C SER A 39 16.12 2.95 -5.60
N GLU A 40 15.89 4.26 -5.49
CA GLU A 40 16.86 5.29 -5.85
C GLU A 40 17.79 5.68 -4.68
N PHE A 41 17.25 5.84 -3.47
CA PHE A 41 17.98 6.41 -2.32
C PHE A 41 18.16 5.44 -1.14
N GLY A 42 17.58 4.24 -1.21
CA GLY A 42 17.52 3.34 -0.07
C GLY A 42 16.84 3.99 1.14
N THR A 43 17.37 3.72 2.34
CA THR A 43 16.81 4.27 3.59
C THR A 43 17.09 5.77 3.80
N ASN A 44 17.98 6.36 2.99
CA ASN A 44 18.38 7.76 3.10
C ASN A 44 17.38 8.72 2.45
N GLY A 45 16.37 8.22 1.72
CA GLY A 45 15.33 9.05 1.12
C GLY A 45 14.64 9.97 2.14
N THR A 46 14.23 11.16 1.73
CA THR A 46 13.64 12.18 2.60
C THR A 46 12.13 12.26 2.51
N VAL A 47 11.49 12.91 3.48
CA VAL A 47 10.04 13.16 3.44
C VAL A 47 9.68 14.04 2.25
N GLU A 48 10.53 15.01 1.89
CA GLU A 48 10.35 15.90 0.74
C GLU A 48 10.33 15.14 -0.59
N GLN A 49 11.20 14.13 -0.74
CA GLN A 49 11.20 13.27 -1.93
C GLN A 49 9.93 12.42 -2.02
N LEU A 50 9.50 11.86 -0.89
CA LEU A 50 8.28 11.04 -0.82
C LEU A 50 7.02 11.83 -1.20
N VAL A 51 6.85 13.03 -0.65
CA VAL A 51 5.68 13.87 -0.91
C VAL A 51 5.67 14.42 -2.34
N ALA A 52 6.84 14.75 -2.87
CA ALA A 52 6.99 15.23 -4.25
C ALA A 52 6.58 14.13 -5.24
N GLN A 53 7.01 12.89 -5.01
CA GLN A 53 6.61 11.75 -5.83
C GLN A 53 5.14 11.39 -5.67
N ALA A 54 4.64 11.34 -4.43
CA ALA A 54 3.25 10.96 -4.17
C ALA A 54 2.22 12.03 -4.58
N GLN A 55 2.67 13.26 -4.88
CA GLN A 55 1.82 14.44 -5.11
C GLN A 55 0.84 14.71 -3.95
N ILE A 56 1.32 14.50 -2.72
CA ILE A 56 0.54 14.60 -1.48
C ILE A 56 1.23 15.59 -0.54
N SER A 57 0.48 16.32 0.30
CA SER A 57 1.10 17.25 1.27
C SER A 57 1.90 16.52 2.37
N PRO A 58 2.98 17.11 2.93
CA PRO A 58 3.75 16.49 4.01
C PRO A 58 2.92 16.10 5.23
N ALA A 59 1.99 16.95 5.66
CA ALA A 59 1.09 16.68 6.77
C ALA A 59 0.25 15.40 6.55
N THR A 60 -0.06 15.08 5.29
CA THR A 60 -0.87 13.92 4.96
C THR A 60 -0.15 12.60 5.20
N ILE A 61 1.18 12.53 5.12
CA ILE A 61 1.93 11.30 5.45
C ILE A 61 1.62 10.84 6.88
N TYR A 62 1.65 11.79 7.82
CA TYR A 62 1.48 11.49 9.24
C TYR A 62 0.04 11.10 9.62
N ASN A 63 -0.92 11.29 8.71
CA ASN A 63 -2.27 10.75 8.87
C ASN A 63 -2.33 9.23 8.63
N TYR A 64 -1.32 8.64 7.97
CA TYR A 64 -1.29 7.23 7.58
C TYR A 64 -0.13 6.46 8.23
N PHE A 65 0.98 7.13 8.50
CA PHE A 65 2.21 6.50 8.97
C PHE A 65 2.77 7.30 10.14
N GLU A 66 3.20 6.59 11.18
CA GLU A 66 3.78 7.20 12.38
C GLU A 66 5.04 8.02 12.06
N ASN A 67 5.86 7.52 11.13
CA ASN A 67 7.08 8.16 10.69
C ASN A 67 7.47 7.66 9.28
N LYS A 68 8.51 8.28 8.71
CA LYS A 68 9.07 7.91 7.40
C LYS A 68 9.46 6.44 7.33
N ASP A 69 10.11 5.92 8.38
CA ASP A 69 10.62 4.55 8.37
C ASP A 69 9.50 3.51 8.40
N ALA A 70 8.37 3.81 9.04
CA ALA A 70 7.18 2.96 8.98
C ALA A 70 6.63 2.85 7.55
N LEU A 71 6.60 3.96 6.81
CA LEU A 71 6.22 3.98 5.40
C LEU A 71 7.20 3.18 4.53
N LEU A 72 8.51 3.41 4.70
CA LEU A 72 9.54 2.68 3.94
C LEU A 72 9.51 1.18 4.24
N LYS A 73 9.30 0.77 5.50
CA LYS A 73 9.17 -0.65 5.87
C LYS A 73 7.97 -1.30 5.18
N GLU A 74 6.84 -0.61 5.12
CA GLU A 74 5.67 -1.15 4.44
C GLU A 74 5.91 -1.27 2.93
N ALA A 75 6.50 -0.25 2.31
CA ALA A 75 6.86 -0.29 0.90
C ALA A 75 7.80 -1.46 0.57
N LEU A 76 8.85 -1.66 1.38
CA LEU A 76 9.76 -2.80 1.26
C LEU A 76 9.02 -4.14 1.42
N ASN A 77 8.15 -4.26 2.42
CA ASN A 77 7.38 -5.48 2.64
C ASN A 77 6.49 -5.82 1.45
N GLN A 78 5.88 -4.83 0.79
CA GLN A 78 5.09 -5.05 -0.41
C GLN A 78 5.96 -5.49 -1.60
N ILE A 79 7.08 -4.79 -1.87
CA ILE A 79 8.04 -5.20 -2.92
C ILE A 79 8.49 -6.65 -2.69
N TRP A 80 8.89 -6.97 -1.46
CA TRP A 80 9.33 -8.30 -1.09
C TRP A 80 8.23 -9.34 -1.30
N HIS A 81 7.01 -9.05 -0.86
CA HIS A 81 5.88 -9.95 -1.00
C HIS A 81 5.54 -10.23 -2.47
N ASP A 82 5.44 -9.18 -3.29
CA ASP A 82 5.13 -9.28 -4.71
C ASP A 82 6.22 -10.05 -5.46
N TRP A 83 7.49 -9.76 -5.15
CA TRP A 83 8.63 -10.46 -5.73
C TRP A 83 8.61 -11.95 -5.36
N VAL A 84 8.37 -12.28 -4.08
CA VAL A 84 8.28 -13.67 -3.61
C VAL A 84 7.13 -14.40 -4.32
N LEU A 85 5.95 -13.80 -4.40
CA LEU A 85 4.80 -14.40 -5.09
C LEU A 85 5.08 -14.68 -6.56
N TRP A 86 5.65 -13.71 -7.28
CA TRP A 86 6.07 -13.90 -8.66
C TRP A 86 7.15 -14.99 -8.79
N ALA A 87 8.11 -15.02 -7.86
CA ALA A 87 9.21 -15.97 -7.90
C ALA A 87 8.71 -17.42 -7.73
N TYR A 88 7.64 -17.65 -6.96
CA TYR A 88 7.02 -18.96 -6.80
C TYR A 88 6.13 -19.38 -7.98
N ASP A 89 5.78 -18.49 -8.92
CA ASP A 89 5.01 -18.81 -10.14
C ASP A 89 3.74 -19.64 -9.87
N GLY A 90 2.98 -19.25 -8.84
CA GLY A 90 1.75 -19.91 -8.43
C GLY A 90 1.92 -21.18 -7.56
N LYS A 91 3.16 -21.64 -7.34
CA LYS A 91 3.46 -22.72 -6.39
C LYS A 91 3.34 -22.23 -4.95
N ARG A 92 3.10 -23.16 -4.01
CA ARG A 92 3.05 -22.78 -2.60
C ARG A 92 4.47 -22.57 -2.07
N PRO A 93 4.72 -21.51 -1.27
CA PRO A 93 6.01 -21.32 -0.64
C PRO A 93 6.42 -22.54 0.17
N GLY A 94 7.60 -23.08 -0.15
CA GLY A 94 8.18 -24.23 0.54
C GLY A 94 7.59 -25.60 0.22
N GLU A 95 6.86 -25.74 -0.88
CA GLU A 95 6.36 -27.03 -1.38
C GLU A 95 7.50 -28.02 -1.69
N SER A 96 8.64 -27.52 -2.18
CA SER A 96 9.86 -28.32 -2.34
C SER A 96 11.13 -27.49 -2.13
N PHE A 97 12.24 -28.16 -1.80
CA PHE A 97 13.56 -27.53 -1.75
C PHE A 97 13.98 -26.99 -3.12
N GLY A 98 13.58 -27.66 -4.22
CA GLY A 98 13.83 -27.19 -5.58
C GLY A 98 13.20 -25.81 -5.83
N ASP A 99 11.95 -25.63 -5.42
CA ASP A 99 11.25 -24.34 -5.58
C ASP A 99 11.91 -23.23 -4.74
N MET A 100 12.35 -23.53 -3.53
CA MET A 100 13.10 -22.58 -2.70
C MET A 100 14.42 -22.16 -3.39
N ILE A 101 15.16 -23.12 -3.96
CA ILE A 101 16.39 -22.84 -4.69
C ILE A 101 16.12 -22.02 -5.95
N ASP A 102 15.03 -22.30 -6.69
CA ASP A 102 14.65 -21.53 -7.87
C ASP A 102 14.30 -20.08 -7.53
N VAL A 103 13.58 -19.84 -6.44
CA VAL A 103 13.32 -18.48 -5.93
C VAL A 103 14.63 -17.77 -5.60
N CYS A 104 15.52 -18.40 -4.83
CA CYS A 104 16.84 -17.83 -4.52
C CYS A 104 17.65 -17.53 -5.80
N ARG A 105 17.61 -18.42 -6.80
CA ARG A 105 18.31 -18.22 -8.08
C ARG A 105 17.75 -17.03 -8.86
N LYS A 106 16.44 -16.79 -8.84
CA LYS A 106 15.82 -15.61 -9.47
C LYS A 106 16.32 -14.32 -8.82
N LEU A 107 16.54 -14.32 -7.50
CA LEU A 107 17.05 -13.13 -6.78
C LEU A 107 18.43 -12.70 -7.29
N PHE A 108 19.33 -13.66 -7.51
CA PHE A 108 20.71 -13.38 -7.91
C PHE A 108 20.90 -13.12 -9.42
N ARG A 109 19.88 -13.36 -10.25
CA ARG A 109 19.98 -13.25 -11.73
C ARG A 109 19.13 -12.14 -12.35
N VAL A 110 18.25 -11.52 -11.58
CA VAL A 110 17.35 -10.44 -12.04
C VAL A 110 17.82 -9.06 -11.53
N GLY A 111 19.02 -9.00 -10.94
CA GLY A 111 19.69 -7.76 -10.52
C GLY A 111 20.60 -7.19 -11.58
#